data_AF-L7MBX5-F1
#
_entry.id   AF-L7MBX5-F1
#
_cell.length_a   1.000
_cell.length_b   1.000
_cell.length_c   1.000
_cell.angle_alpha   90.00
_cell.angle_beta   90.00
_cell.angle_gamma   90.00
#
_symmetry.space_group_name_H-M   'P 1'
#
loop_
_entity.id
_entity.type
_entity.pdbx_description
1 polymer ?
#
loop_
_entity_poly.entity_id
_entity_poly.type
_entity_poly.pdbx_seq_one_letter_code
_entity_poly.pdbx_strand_id
1 'polypeptide(L)'
;MHFLFVLAASPAIMILLFAGQIAAKGDCPAPNCTTPTKPFYRNLSHTNVSLYYIYNATSHLCEYVLIEKCHNTFDSRFSCVSQCKTGQGARECIGDPVNACNNYEITSNPVSTPESQTDPQGDDGDNDDEYYSSEIYDYDSSIKFIAYFYNATAMRCQGYFAYEVPNRSEVTNYFEFRPYCRVECGGFNVSTINGSKTDNTT
;
A
#
# COMPACT_ATOMS: atom_id res chain seq x y z
N MET A 1 -12.18 -61.27 -8.98
CA MET A 1 -12.49 -59.86 -8.65
C MET A 1 -11.17 -59.13 -8.48
N HIS A 2 -10.74 -58.34 -9.48
CA HIS A 2 -9.49 -57.59 -9.46
C HIS A 2 -9.79 -56.16 -8.97
N PHE A 3 -9.25 -55.80 -7.80
CA PHE A 3 -9.33 -54.44 -7.26
C PHE A 3 -8.21 -53.59 -7.83
N LEU A 4 -8.56 -52.64 -8.71
CA LEU A 4 -7.67 -51.58 -9.19
C LEU A 4 -7.61 -50.48 -8.13
N PHE A 5 -6.48 -50.37 -7.43
CA PHE A 5 -6.17 -49.24 -6.56
C PHE A 5 -5.65 -48.09 -7.41
N VAL A 6 -6.47 -47.06 -7.60
CA VAL A 6 -6.05 -45.78 -8.21
C VAL A 6 -5.45 -44.92 -7.11
N LEU A 7 -4.12 -44.85 -7.04
CA LEU A 7 -3.39 -43.88 -6.25
C LEU A 7 -3.55 -42.50 -6.90
N ALA A 8 -4.50 -41.71 -6.41
CA ALA A 8 -4.59 -40.29 -6.73
C ALA A 8 -3.38 -39.58 -6.08
N ALA A 9 -2.35 -39.31 -6.87
CA ALA A 9 -1.24 -38.47 -6.46
C ALA A 9 -1.76 -37.04 -6.29
N SER A 10 -1.94 -36.61 -5.04
CA SER A 10 -2.22 -35.21 -4.72
C SER A 10 -1.09 -34.35 -5.27
N PRO A 11 -1.35 -33.39 -6.18
CA PRO A 11 -0.35 -32.42 -6.55
C PRO A 11 -0.09 -31.55 -5.32
N ALA A 12 1.01 -31.83 -4.62
CA ALA A 12 1.52 -30.93 -3.61
C ALA A 12 1.80 -29.59 -4.31
N ILE A 13 0.98 -28.62 -3.92
CA ILE A 13 0.95 -27.25 -4.40
C ILE A 13 2.31 -26.61 -4.11
N MET A 14 3.21 -26.62 -5.10
CA MET A 14 4.42 -25.79 -5.16
C MET A 14 4.00 -24.35 -5.50
N ILE A 15 3.40 -23.66 -4.53
CA ILE A 15 3.14 -22.21 -4.66
C ILE A 15 4.45 -21.46 -4.41
N LEU A 16 5.04 -21.05 -5.54
CA LEU A 16 5.62 -19.72 -5.79
C LEU A 16 6.59 -19.16 -4.72
N LEU A 17 7.84 -19.62 -4.77
CA LEU A 17 9.00 -18.76 -4.49
C LEU A 17 9.27 -17.87 -5.73
N PHE A 18 8.37 -16.91 -5.99
CA PHE A 18 8.71 -15.75 -6.81
C PHE A 18 8.89 -14.54 -5.90
N ALA A 19 9.88 -14.63 -5.00
CA ALA A 19 10.49 -13.43 -4.46
C ALA A 19 11.27 -12.79 -5.61
N GLY A 20 10.83 -11.60 -6.01
CA GLY A 20 11.24 -10.93 -7.24
C GLY A 20 12.74 -10.84 -7.43
N GLN A 21 13.24 -11.50 -8.49
CA GLN A 21 14.50 -11.14 -9.13
C GLN A 21 14.18 -10.20 -10.29
N ILE A 22 14.05 -8.91 -10.01
CA ILE A 22 14.18 -7.88 -11.03
C ILE A 22 15.48 -7.13 -10.73
N ALA A 23 16.39 -7.23 -11.68
CA ALA A 23 17.78 -6.81 -11.64
C ALA A 23 17.99 -5.31 -11.35
N ALA A 24 18.95 -5.00 -10.47
CA ALA A 24 20.04 -4.04 -10.70
C ALA A 24 21.05 -4.05 -9.53
N LYS A 25 22.10 -4.85 -9.70
CA LYS A 25 23.51 -4.69 -9.27
C LYS A 25 23.81 -3.57 -8.26
N GLY A 26 23.43 -3.79 -7.01
CA GLY A 26 24.17 -3.39 -5.83
C GLY A 26 24.21 -4.61 -4.92
N ASP A 27 25.39 -5.05 -4.49
CA ASP A 27 25.57 -6.24 -3.65
C ASP A 27 25.08 -5.95 -2.22
N CYS A 28 23.79 -5.65 -2.05
CA CYS A 28 23.19 -5.63 -0.73
C CYS A 28 23.06 -7.07 -0.22
N PRO A 29 23.40 -7.35 1.05
CA PRO A 29 22.97 -8.60 1.66
C PRO A 29 21.44 -8.66 1.66
N ALA A 30 20.88 -9.88 1.60
CA ALA A 30 19.45 -10.05 1.76
C ALA A 30 18.99 -9.42 3.07
N PRO A 31 17.93 -8.59 3.07
CA PRO A 31 17.48 -7.93 4.29
C PRO A 31 17.04 -8.98 5.30
N ASN A 32 17.32 -8.73 6.57
CA ASN A 32 16.79 -9.53 7.67
C ASN A 32 15.75 -8.73 8.47
N CYS A 33 15.10 -9.40 9.42
CA CYS A 33 14.04 -8.80 10.23
C CYS A 33 14.61 -8.21 11.53
N THR A 34 15.59 -7.31 11.40
CA THR A 34 16.11 -6.53 12.52
C THR A 34 16.05 -5.04 12.20
N THR A 35 15.75 -4.21 13.21
CA THR A 35 15.68 -2.76 13.06
C THR A 35 17.07 -2.21 12.72
N PRO A 36 17.21 -1.43 11.63
CA PRO A 36 18.47 -0.74 11.32
C PRO A 36 18.85 0.23 12.45
N THR A 37 20.15 0.33 12.73
CA THR A 37 20.66 1.31 13.69
C THR A 37 20.70 2.71 13.10
N LYS A 38 20.24 3.72 13.84
CA LYS A 38 20.37 5.14 13.46
C LYS A 38 21.85 5.58 13.47
N PRO A 39 22.23 6.59 12.68
CA PRO A 39 21.39 7.33 11.71
C PRO A 39 21.09 6.50 10.45
N PHE A 40 19.91 6.70 9.85
CA PHE A 40 19.48 5.98 8.64
C PHE A 40 20.19 6.43 7.36
N TYR A 41 20.78 7.61 7.36
CA TYR A 41 21.62 8.11 6.28
C TYR A 41 22.65 9.07 6.85
N ARG A 42 23.77 9.24 6.14
CA ARG A 42 24.80 10.23 6.49
C ARG A 42 24.67 11.51 5.67
N ASN A 43 24.22 11.38 4.43
CA ASN A 43 24.14 12.49 3.48
C ASN A 43 22.94 12.32 2.55
N LEU A 44 22.01 13.27 2.60
CA LEU A 44 20.80 13.28 1.76
C LEU A 44 21.10 13.38 0.25
N SER A 45 22.28 13.87 -0.12
CA SER A 45 22.69 14.00 -1.52
C SER A 45 23.18 12.69 -2.14
N HIS A 46 23.29 11.60 -1.36
CA HIS A 46 23.68 10.31 -1.92
C HIS A 46 22.52 9.68 -2.71
N THR A 47 22.83 9.12 -3.88
CA THR A 47 21.84 8.49 -4.78
C THR A 47 21.22 7.21 -4.20
N ASN A 48 21.78 6.65 -3.13
CA ASN A 48 21.25 5.48 -2.45
C ASN A 48 20.30 5.81 -1.29
N VAL A 49 20.08 7.09 -0.96
CA VAL A 49 19.08 7.52 0.03
C VAL A 49 17.74 7.65 -0.66
N SER A 50 16.77 6.85 -0.22
CA SER A 50 15.38 6.92 -0.70
C SER A 50 14.44 6.44 0.39
N LEU A 51 13.14 6.45 0.10
CA LEU A 51 12.14 5.87 0.98
C LEU A 51 12.07 4.36 0.76
N TYR A 52 12.34 3.60 1.81
CA TYR A 52 12.26 2.15 1.82
C TYR A 52 11.47 1.66 3.03
N TYR A 53 11.04 0.41 2.96
CA TYR A 53 10.47 -0.28 4.12
C TYR A 53 11.59 -0.84 5.01
N ILE A 54 11.44 -0.70 6.33
CA ILE A 54 12.27 -1.38 7.33
C ILE A 54 11.36 -2.17 8.26
N TYR A 55 11.84 -3.28 8.81
CA TYR A 55 11.17 -3.93 9.92
C TYR A 55 11.59 -3.27 11.24
N ASN A 56 10.63 -2.79 12.01
CA ASN A 56 10.86 -2.28 13.35
C ASN A 56 10.53 -3.38 14.38
N ALA A 57 11.57 -3.94 14.98
CA ALA A 57 11.48 -5.00 15.98
C ALA A 57 10.77 -4.57 17.28
N THR A 58 10.64 -3.28 17.56
CA THR A 58 9.92 -2.77 18.75
C THR A 58 8.41 -2.74 18.50
N SER A 59 7.98 -2.22 17.36
CA SER A 59 6.55 -2.16 17.00
C SER A 59 6.05 -3.46 16.38
N HIS A 60 6.96 -4.33 15.92
CA HIS A 60 6.70 -5.49 15.07
C HIS A 60 6.04 -5.13 13.73
N LEU A 61 6.27 -3.91 13.26
CA LEU A 61 5.70 -3.37 12.04
C LEU A 61 6.78 -3.08 10.99
N CYS A 62 6.41 -3.22 9.73
CA CYS A 62 7.11 -2.69 8.58
C CYS A 62 6.76 -1.20 8.44
N GLU A 63 7.77 -0.34 8.51
CA GLU A 63 7.65 1.12 8.52
C GLU A 63 8.31 1.70 7.27
N TYR A 64 7.72 2.75 6.69
CA TYR A 64 8.25 3.43 5.51
C TYR A 64 9.09 4.64 5.92
N VAL A 65 10.40 4.58 5.68
CA VAL A 65 11.36 5.57 6.22
C VAL A 65 12.37 6.00 5.16
N LEU A 66 12.93 7.20 5.33
CA LEU A 66 14.05 7.70 4.52
C LEU A 66 15.36 7.08 5.03
N ILE A 67 16.01 6.24 4.22
CA ILE A 67 17.17 5.44 4.62
C ILE A 67 18.08 5.14 3.42
N GLU A 68 19.37 4.93 3.67
CA GLU A 68 20.31 4.40 2.68
C GLU A 68 19.95 2.94 2.33
N LYS A 69 19.94 2.62 1.03
CA LYS A 69 19.74 1.25 0.54
C LYS A 69 20.76 0.29 1.17
N CYS A 70 20.37 -0.98 1.33
CA CYS A 70 21.16 -2.10 1.89
C CYS A 70 21.22 -2.19 3.41
N HIS A 71 20.57 -1.29 4.15
CA HIS A 71 20.50 -1.34 5.62
C HIS A 71 19.24 -2.09 6.09
N ASN A 72 19.11 -3.38 5.78
CA ASN A 72 17.89 -4.17 6.02
C ASN A 72 16.62 -3.53 5.46
N THR A 73 16.74 -2.97 4.26
CA THR A 73 15.67 -2.27 3.55
C THR A 73 14.92 -3.21 2.62
N PHE A 74 13.63 -2.98 2.47
CA PHE A 74 12.73 -3.69 1.57
C PHE A 74 12.14 -2.71 0.55
N ASP A 75 12.00 -3.15 -0.71
CA ASP A 75 11.49 -2.29 -1.80
C ASP A 75 9.97 -2.10 -1.76
N SER A 76 9.24 -2.95 -1.01
CA SER A 76 7.78 -2.86 -0.88
C SER A 76 7.29 -3.27 0.50
N ARG A 77 6.10 -2.81 0.88
CA ARG A 77 5.44 -3.23 2.11
C ARG A 77 5.28 -4.75 2.15
N PHE A 78 4.75 -5.34 1.07
CA PHE A 78 4.50 -6.77 0.99
C PHE A 78 5.77 -7.61 1.19
N SER A 79 6.92 -7.21 0.61
CA SER A 79 8.18 -7.95 0.79
C SER A 79 8.64 -7.95 2.25
N CYS A 80 8.56 -6.80 2.93
CA CYS A 80 8.85 -6.72 4.36
C CYS A 80 7.89 -7.59 5.19
N VAL A 81 6.58 -7.43 4.97
CA VAL A 81 5.54 -8.15 5.73
C VAL A 81 5.64 -9.66 5.54
N SER A 82 5.81 -10.13 4.30
CA SER A 82 5.88 -11.55 4.00
C SER A 82 7.15 -12.19 4.55
N GLN A 83 8.29 -11.51 4.46
CA GLN A 83 9.55 -12.03 4.98
C GLN A 83 9.61 -11.99 6.52
N CYS A 84 9.13 -10.91 7.13
CA CYS A 84 9.16 -10.72 8.58
C CYS A 84 7.91 -11.20 9.32
N LYS A 85 6.92 -11.72 8.57
CA LYS A 85 5.69 -12.32 9.10
C LYS A 85 4.97 -11.42 10.09
N THR A 86 4.94 -10.12 9.82
CA THR A 86 4.33 -9.13 10.71
C THR A 86 2.81 -9.23 10.76
N GLY A 87 2.22 -9.89 9.76
CA GLY A 87 0.77 -9.99 9.60
C GLY A 87 0.09 -8.69 9.18
N GLN A 88 0.84 -7.62 8.94
CA GLN A 88 0.27 -6.34 8.50
C GLN A 88 -0.40 -6.46 7.13
N GLY A 89 -1.54 -5.81 6.97
CA GLY A 89 -2.19 -5.62 5.68
C GLY A 89 -1.72 -4.37 4.95
N ALA A 90 -2.45 -4.06 3.88
CA ALA A 90 -2.37 -2.80 3.16
C ALA A 90 -3.79 -2.23 3.07
N ARG A 91 -4.28 -1.69 4.20
CA ARG A 91 -5.67 -1.20 4.32
C ARG A 91 -5.96 -0.06 3.36
N GLU A 92 -4.94 0.71 3.03
CA GLU A 92 -4.94 1.81 2.07
C GLU A 92 -5.13 1.34 0.62
N CYS A 93 -5.20 0.02 0.38
CA CYS A 93 -5.34 -0.60 -0.93
C CYS A 93 -6.70 -1.33 -1.10
N ILE A 94 -7.61 -1.16 -0.13
CA ILE A 94 -8.91 -1.85 -0.07
C ILE A 94 -10.01 -0.92 -0.56
N GLY A 95 -10.98 -1.48 -1.29
CA GLY A 95 -12.17 -0.76 -1.74
C GLY A 95 -12.09 -0.36 -3.21
N ASP A 96 -13.08 0.42 -3.63
CA ASP A 96 -13.18 0.92 -5.00
C ASP A 96 -12.29 2.13 -5.27
N PRO A 97 -11.98 2.42 -6.55
CA PRO A 97 -11.38 3.68 -6.93
C PRO A 97 -12.26 4.87 -6.47
N VAL A 98 -11.65 5.80 -5.76
CA VAL A 98 -12.32 6.97 -5.19
C VAL A 98 -12.46 8.08 -6.23
N ASN A 99 -13.58 8.80 -6.22
CA ASN A 99 -13.90 9.89 -7.16
C ASN A 99 -13.75 9.51 -8.64
N ALA A 100 -13.98 8.24 -8.97
CA ALA A 100 -13.89 7.81 -10.35
C ALA A 100 -14.87 8.61 -11.23
N CYS A 101 -14.41 9.06 -12.40
CA CYS A 101 -15.27 9.72 -13.36
C CYS A 101 -16.33 8.71 -13.83
N ASN A 102 -17.56 8.83 -13.31
CA ASN A 102 -18.68 8.00 -13.72
C ASN A 102 -18.95 8.24 -15.20
N ASN A 103 -18.49 7.32 -16.06
CA ASN A 103 -19.19 6.94 -17.28
C ASN A 103 -18.75 5.53 -17.69
N TYR A 104 -19.43 4.56 -17.08
CA TYR A 104 -19.88 3.28 -17.66
C TYR A 104 -18.92 2.10 -17.92
N GLU A 105 -17.60 2.16 -17.64
CA GLU A 105 -16.72 0.97 -17.86
C GLU A 105 -15.72 0.68 -16.73
N ILE A 106 -16.14 0.79 -15.46
CA ILE A 106 -15.36 0.18 -14.36
C ILE A 106 -15.89 -1.23 -14.13
N THR A 107 -15.48 -2.17 -14.98
CA THR A 107 -15.68 -3.61 -14.77
C THR A 107 -14.82 -4.09 -13.59
N SER A 108 -15.33 -3.95 -12.37
CA SER A 108 -14.89 -4.76 -11.22
C SER A 108 -15.92 -4.69 -10.11
N ASN A 109 -16.53 -5.84 -9.80
CA ASN A 109 -17.46 -6.01 -8.68
C ASN A 109 -16.76 -5.68 -7.34
N PRO A 110 -17.26 -4.72 -6.56
CA PRO A 110 -16.71 -4.44 -5.25
C PRO A 110 -17.26 -5.32 -4.14
N VAL A 111 -16.37 -5.63 -3.20
CA VAL A 111 -16.69 -6.07 -1.85
C VAL A 111 -16.77 -4.81 -0.99
N SER A 112 -17.97 -4.42 -0.59
CA SER A 112 -18.23 -3.24 0.23
C SER A 112 -17.86 -3.49 1.69
N THR A 113 -17.13 -2.56 2.32
CA THR A 113 -16.95 -2.47 3.78
C THR A 113 -17.92 -1.47 4.40
N PRO A 114 -18.34 -1.66 5.67
CA PRO A 114 -19.34 -0.79 6.33
C PRO A 114 -18.75 0.58 6.74
N GLU A 115 -19.43 1.66 6.37
CA GLU A 115 -19.08 3.05 6.67
C GLU A 115 -19.34 3.42 8.14
N SER A 116 -18.46 4.25 8.70
CA SER A 116 -18.58 4.87 10.02
C SER A 116 -18.86 6.37 9.82
N GLN A 117 -20.07 6.82 10.19
CA GLN A 117 -20.46 8.23 10.21
C GLN A 117 -20.01 8.89 11.52
N THR A 118 -19.35 10.04 11.41
CA THR A 118 -19.22 11.01 12.52
C THR A 118 -19.36 12.42 11.97
N ASP A 119 -20.40 13.11 12.44
CA ASP A 119 -20.65 14.54 12.23
C ASP A 119 -19.73 15.41 13.11
N PRO A 120 -19.21 16.55 12.64
CA PRO A 120 -18.68 17.59 13.52
C PRO A 120 -19.61 18.81 13.58
N GLN A 121 -19.99 19.16 14.81
CA GLN A 121 -20.74 20.34 15.19
C GLN A 121 -19.77 21.49 15.53
N GLY A 122 -20.07 22.70 15.04
CA GLY A 122 -19.20 23.87 15.10
C GLY A 122 -19.11 24.58 16.45
N ASP A 123 -18.17 25.52 16.53
CA ASP A 123 -18.10 26.55 17.57
C ASP A 123 -17.48 27.84 16.98
N ASP A 124 -18.11 28.96 17.30
CA ASP A 124 -17.90 30.30 16.75
C ASP A 124 -16.77 31.02 17.51
N GLY A 125 -15.79 31.57 16.79
CA GLY A 125 -14.72 32.36 17.37
C GLY A 125 -14.22 33.45 16.43
N ASP A 126 -14.74 34.67 16.63
CA ASP A 126 -14.25 35.94 16.08
C ASP A 126 -12.75 36.09 16.35
N ASN A 127 -11.95 36.25 15.29
CA ASN A 127 -10.62 36.86 15.36
C ASN A 127 -10.37 37.69 14.10
N ASP A 128 -10.25 38.99 14.35
CA ASP A 128 -10.02 40.06 13.38
C ASP A 128 -8.53 40.12 12.99
N ASP A 129 -8.05 39.13 12.22
CA ASP A 129 -6.69 39.17 11.68
C ASP A 129 -6.70 39.26 10.15
N GLU A 130 -5.94 40.25 9.69
CA GLU A 130 -5.81 40.79 8.35
C GLU A 130 -5.56 39.69 7.29
N TYR A 131 -6.61 39.46 6.51
CA TYR A 131 -6.79 38.40 5.52
C TYR A 131 -5.83 38.57 4.34
N TYR A 132 -4.80 37.72 4.25
CA TYR A 132 -4.09 37.47 2.99
C TYR A 132 -5.11 36.86 2.04
N SER A 133 -5.72 37.70 1.21
CA SER A 133 -6.69 37.31 0.19
C SER A 133 -5.98 36.41 -0.81
N SER A 134 -5.92 35.11 -0.47
CA SER A 134 -5.67 34.05 -1.42
C SER A 134 -6.76 34.21 -2.47
N GLU A 135 -6.40 34.72 -3.65
CA GLU A 135 -7.25 34.60 -4.82
C GLU A 135 -7.60 33.12 -4.92
N ILE A 136 -8.85 32.80 -4.58
CA ILE A 136 -9.43 31.49 -4.76
C ILE A 136 -9.47 31.33 -6.27
N TYR A 137 -8.40 30.78 -6.82
CA TYR A 137 -8.46 30.20 -8.16
C TYR A 137 -9.60 29.19 -8.06
N ASP A 138 -10.73 29.55 -8.68
CA ASP A 138 -11.86 28.65 -8.92
C ASP A 138 -11.30 27.54 -9.81
N TYR A 139 -10.64 26.59 -9.16
CA TYR A 139 -9.97 25.47 -9.77
C TYR A 139 -11.10 24.61 -10.28
N ASP A 140 -11.37 24.76 -11.57
CA ASP A 140 -12.42 24.06 -12.30
C ASP A 140 -12.39 22.58 -11.89
N SER A 141 -13.34 22.19 -11.02
CA SER A 141 -13.47 20.84 -10.47
C SER A 141 -13.73 19.78 -11.55
N SER A 142 -13.85 20.22 -12.81
CA SER A 142 -13.92 19.36 -13.98
C SER A 142 -12.57 18.88 -14.53
N ILE A 143 -11.43 19.30 -13.95
CA ILE A 143 -10.11 18.81 -14.42
C ILE A 143 -9.97 17.33 -14.10
N LYS A 144 -10.18 16.53 -15.14
CA LYS A 144 -9.99 15.09 -15.17
C LYS A 144 -8.50 14.77 -15.22
N PHE A 145 -8.04 13.96 -14.29
CA PHE A 145 -6.65 13.47 -14.27
C PHE A 145 -6.61 11.95 -14.09
N ILE A 146 -5.44 11.35 -14.34
CA ILE A 146 -5.24 9.90 -14.18
C ILE A 146 -4.79 9.63 -12.74
N ALA A 147 -5.58 8.85 -12.01
CA ALA A 147 -5.25 8.27 -10.72
C ALA A 147 -5.05 6.76 -10.85
N TYR A 148 -4.65 6.12 -9.77
CA TYR A 148 -4.44 4.68 -9.69
C TYR A 148 -5.11 4.13 -8.45
N PHE A 149 -5.67 2.93 -8.57
CA PHE A 149 -6.16 2.12 -7.46
C PHE A 149 -5.55 0.72 -7.56
N TYR A 150 -5.52 0.00 -6.45
CA TYR A 150 -5.10 -1.38 -6.39
C TYR A 150 -6.29 -2.31 -6.55
N ASN A 151 -6.28 -3.10 -7.63
CA ASN A 151 -7.23 -4.18 -7.80
C ASN A 151 -6.65 -5.45 -7.17
N ALA A 152 -7.09 -5.77 -5.95
CA ALA A 152 -6.60 -6.92 -5.19
C ALA A 152 -6.91 -8.28 -5.84
N THR A 153 -8.00 -8.36 -6.60
CA THR A 153 -8.37 -9.57 -7.37
C THR A 153 -7.40 -9.78 -8.54
N ALA A 154 -7.05 -8.71 -9.25
CA ALA A 154 -6.08 -8.75 -10.35
C ALA A 154 -4.62 -8.61 -9.87
N MET A 155 -4.40 -8.43 -8.58
CA MET A 155 -3.12 -8.20 -7.92
C MET A 155 -2.26 -7.11 -8.57
N ARG A 156 -2.88 -6.02 -9.05
CA ARG A 156 -2.17 -4.96 -9.78
C ARG A 156 -2.80 -3.58 -9.62
N CYS A 157 -1.95 -2.56 -9.71
CA CYS A 157 -2.37 -1.17 -9.83
C CYS A 157 -2.95 -0.89 -11.22
N GLN A 158 -4.19 -0.39 -11.25
CA GLN A 158 -4.92 -0.01 -12.45
C GLN A 158 -5.10 1.51 -12.47
N GLY A 159 -4.93 2.12 -13.64
CA GLY A 159 -5.20 3.54 -13.84
C GLY A 159 -6.69 3.76 -14.07
N TYR A 160 -7.22 4.86 -13.57
CA TYR A 160 -8.58 5.32 -13.83
C TYR A 160 -8.58 6.84 -13.89
N PHE A 161 -9.66 7.41 -14.40
CA PHE A 161 -9.81 8.86 -14.37
C PHE A 161 -10.58 9.27 -13.12
N ALA A 162 -10.06 10.27 -12.42
CA ALA A 162 -10.67 10.84 -11.23
C ALA A 162 -11.02 12.31 -11.42
N TYR A 163 -12.04 12.75 -10.68
CA TYR A 163 -12.32 14.15 -10.40
C TYR A 163 -11.81 14.48 -9.01
N GLU A 164 -11.09 15.60 -8.88
CA GLU A 164 -10.57 16.07 -7.59
C GLU A 164 -9.62 15.08 -6.86
N VAL A 165 -8.77 15.61 -5.99
CA VAL A 165 -7.93 14.77 -5.13
C VAL A 165 -8.69 14.55 -3.82
N PRO A 166 -9.08 13.31 -3.48
CA PRO A 166 -9.85 13.07 -2.27
C PRO A 166 -9.00 13.31 -1.02
N ASN A 167 -9.66 13.61 0.10
CA ASN A 167 -9.00 13.69 1.39
C ASN A 167 -8.47 12.30 1.80
N ARG A 168 -7.15 12.12 1.81
CA ARG A 168 -6.51 10.82 2.09
C ARG A 168 -6.72 10.31 3.52
N SER A 169 -7.16 11.15 4.46
CA SER A 169 -7.52 10.67 5.80
C SER A 169 -8.83 9.88 5.83
N GLU A 170 -9.70 10.09 4.84
CA GLU A 170 -11.06 9.55 4.82
C GLU A 170 -11.22 8.41 3.83
N VAL A 171 -10.38 8.37 2.79
CA VAL A 171 -10.54 7.42 1.70
C VAL A 171 -9.37 6.45 1.61
N THR A 172 -9.68 5.25 1.17
CA THR A 172 -8.70 4.20 0.88
C THR A 172 -8.65 3.93 -0.62
N ASN A 173 -7.59 3.31 -1.09
CA ASN A 173 -7.39 2.87 -2.48
C ASN A 173 -7.30 3.97 -3.56
N TYR A 174 -6.72 5.12 -3.22
CA TYR A 174 -6.40 6.20 -4.15
C TYR A 174 -4.90 6.49 -4.18
N PHE A 175 -4.31 6.55 -5.37
CA PHE A 175 -2.90 6.86 -5.58
C PHE A 175 -2.73 7.77 -6.81
N GLU A 176 -2.06 8.90 -6.64
CA GLU A 176 -1.73 9.79 -7.77
C GLU A 176 -0.69 9.15 -8.72
N PHE A 177 0.22 8.34 -8.17
CA PHE A 177 1.32 7.74 -8.92
C PHE A 177 1.30 6.21 -8.87
N ARG A 178 1.40 5.58 -10.05
CA ARG A 178 1.48 4.12 -10.20
C ARG A 178 2.61 3.47 -9.40
N PRO A 179 3.84 4.01 -9.37
CA PRO A 179 4.92 3.42 -8.59
C PRO A 179 4.59 3.37 -7.09
N TYR A 180 3.95 4.41 -6.56
CA TYR A 180 3.57 4.45 -5.14
C TYR A 180 2.51 3.40 -4.81
N CYS A 181 1.47 3.26 -5.66
CA CYS A 181 0.51 2.16 -5.54
C CYS A 181 1.21 0.78 -5.52
N ARG A 182 2.23 0.57 -6.36
CA ARG A 182 2.95 -0.72 -6.41
C ARG A 182 3.79 -0.97 -5.16
N VAL A 183 4.43 0.07 -4.60
CA VAL A 183 5.24 -0.04 -3.39
C VAL A 183 4.38 -0.36 -2.17
N GLU A 184 3.22 0.28 -2.07
CA GLU A 184 2.27 0.09 -0.96
C GLU A 184 1.48 -1.22 -1.06
N CYS A 185 0.94 -1.51 -2.25
CA CYS A 185 -0.05 -2.56 -2.44
C CYS A 185 0.45 -3.79 -3.20
N GLY A 186 1.57 -3.67 -3.93
CA GLY A 186 2.06 -4.72 -4.82
C GLY A 186 2.40 -6.00 -4.07
N GLY A 187 1.79 -7.11 -4.49
CA GLY A 187 1.98 -8.44 -3.91
C GLY A 187 0.86 -8.87 -2.96
N PHE A 188 0.07 -7.93 -2.42
CA PHE A 188 -1.11 -8.27 -1.65
C PHE A 188 -2.23 -8.86 -2.53
N ASN A 189 -3.07 -9.71 -1.96
CA ASN A 189 -4.26 -10.23 -2.63
C ASN A 189 -5.45 -10.14 -1.67
N VAL A 190 -6.65 -10.52 -2.13
CA VAL A 190 -7.89 -10.44 -1.31
C VAL A 190 -7.76 -11.12 0.06
N SER A 191 -6.96 -12.19 0.17
CA SER A 191 -6.75 -12.91 1.44
C SER A 191 -5.73 -12.27 2.38
N THR A 192 -4.78 -11.48 1.86
CA THR A 192 -3.68 -10.89 2.65
C THR A 192 -3.80 -9.38 2.87
N ILE A 193 -4.62 -8.69 2.08
CA ILE A 193 -4.71 -7.22 2.07
C ILE A 193 -5.25 -6.64 3.39
N ASN A 194 -6.08 -7.39 4.11
CA ASN A 194 -6.57 -7.01 5.44
C ASN A 194 -5.55 -7.27 6.56
N GLY A 195 -4.44 -7.95 6.25
CA GLY A 195 -3.53 -8.51 7.23
C GLY A 195 -4.08 -9.78 7.87
N SER A 196 -3.19 -10.57 8.46
CA SER A 196 -3.59 -11.64 9.37
C SER A 196 -3.67 -11.06 10.77
N LYS A 197 -4.83 -11.13 11.43
CA LYS A 197 -4.88 -10.95 12.88
C LYS A 197 -4.02 -12.05 13.49
N THR A 198 -2.78 -11.72 13.85
CA THR A 198 -2.06 -12.50 14.84
C THR A 198 -2.73 -12.16 16.16
N ASP A 199 -3.74 -12.95 16.52
CA ASP A 199 -4.25 -12.95 17.88
C ASP A 199 -3.08 -13.38 18.76
N ASN A 200 -2.30 -12.41 19.25
CA ASN A 200 -1.27 -12.62 20.26
C ASN A 200 -1.98 -12.95 21.58
N THR A 201 -2.54 -14.16 21.63
CA THR A 201 -3.04 -14.80 22.84
C THR A 201 -1.93 -15.74 23.29
N THR A 202 -0.90 -15.21 23.95
CA THR A 202 0.07 -16.02 24.71
C THR A 202 0.40 -15.31 26.00
#